data_AF-A0A662M6I1-F1
#
_entry.id   AF-A0A662M6I1-F1
#
_cell.length_a   1.000
_cell.length_b   1.000
_cell.length_c   1.000
_cell.angle_alpha   90.00
_cell.angle_beta   90.00
_cell.angle_gamma   90.00
#
_symmetry.space_group_name_H-M   'P 1'
#
loop_
_entity.id
_entity.type
_entity.pdbx_description
1 polymer ?
#
loop_
_entity_poly.entity_id
_entity_poly.type
_entity_poly.pdbx_seq_one_letter_code
_entity_poly.pdbx_strand_id
1 'polypeptide(L)'
;MWKSSRKVRKGIIAAVIVSLLLIAGLCIRSLTVGRQGGSSIEISRILDLTSERNDVVYDHVIVSGEDRFSSLVAVPLSCWYDISDNSSVLLPLLVGDSEPAARFVSLTGRNAPLIPGPGKYSSSLEAARAAFSSPAGAILVPEGDEGYDLALMAVPMASYLNIPVVVLEDALDPDEVERDLMGLGISYVIAVSGKAVDFARKMRFDRVEIRDAGDAILDTAEVVRDRFGRLDYVTMTNPGDTRKEPVVRTTVQEESVDLRSLLIDTSTRDVDLIGESVTTHLIDVPEGVFDLVVEVNFTDVKAYPMDPLKNAFDVEPISFMTLTDHQGRLAGYSPSFSVGGGSN
;
A
#
# COMPACT_ATOMS: atom_id res chain seq x y z
N MET A 1 9.44 -82.81 24.47
CA MET A 1 10.26 -81.58 24.33
C MET A 1 9.78 -80.57 23.27
N TRP A 2 8.61 -80.74 22.62
CA TRP A 2 8.20 -79.88 21.49
C TRP A 2 7.26 -78.69 21.83
N LYS A 3 6.64 -78.68 23.03
CA LYS A 3 5.70 -77.61 23.46
C LYS A 3 6.38 -76.33 23.96
N SER A 4 7.65 -76.38 24.41
CA SER A 4 8.39 -75.22 24.93
C SER A 4 8.79 -74.24 23.81
N SER A 5 9.13 -74.75 22.62
CA SER A 5 9.58 -73.96 21.46
C SER A 5 8.51 -73.01 20.90
N ARG A 6 7.21 -73.37 20.96
CA ARG A 6 6.13 -72.52 20.43
C ARG A 6 5.85 -71.29 21.30
N LYS A 7 6.00 -71.37 22.62
CA LYS A 7 5.80 -70.23 23.52
C LYS A 7 6.94 -69.21 23.37
N VAL A 8 8.17 -69.69 23.26
CA VAL A 8 9.35 -68.84 23.03
C VAL A 8 9.25 -68.11 21.68
N ARG A 9 8.85 -68.80 20.59
CA ARG A 9 8.65 -68.16 19.28
C ARG A 9 7.58 -67.08 19.28
N LYS A 10 6.46 -67.29 20.00
CA LYS A 10 5.40 -66.27 20.14
C LYS A 10 5.86 -65.05 20.93
N GLY A 11 6.66 -65.25 21.98
CA GLY A 11 7.26 -64.16 22.76
C GLY A 11 8.25 -63.32 21.93
N ILE A 12 9.08 -63.97 21.10
CA ILE A 12 10.03 -63.28 20.22
C ILE A 12 9.29 -62.47 19.14
N ILE A 13 8.26 -63.05 18.51
CA ILE A 13 7.46 -62.33 17.50
C ILE A 13 6.78 -61.10 18.12
N ALA A 14 6.19 -61.24 19.31
CA ALA A 14 5.56 -60.13 20.01
C ALA A 14 6.58 -59.02 20.35
N ALA A 15 7.79 -59.38 20.81
CA ALA A 15 8.85 -58.42 21.12
C ALA A 15 9.34 -57.66 19.87
N VAL A 16 9.44 -58.35 18.73
CA VAL A 16 9.82 -57.72 17.44
C VAL A 16 8.73 -56.75 16.97
N ILE A 17 7.46 -57.13 17.06
CA ILE A 17 6.34 -56.25 16.68
C ILE A 17 6.29 -55.01 17.56
N VAL A 18 6.43 -55.16 18.88
CA VAL A 18 6.45 -54.02 19.82
C VAL A 18 7.65 -53.12 19.54
N SER A 19 8.82 -53.69 19.24
CA SER A 19 10.01 -52.90 18.89
C SER A 19 9.83 -52.12 17.58
N LEU A 20 9.22 -52.74 16.56
CA LEU A 20 8.89 -52.07 15.30
C LEU A 20 7.88 -50.94 15.50
N LEU A 21 6.85 -51.14 16.34
CA LEU A 21 5.87 -50.10 16.66
C LEU A 21 6.49 -48.94 17.45
N LEU A 22 7.42 -49.22 18.36
CA LEU A 22 8.16 -48.18 19.10
C LEU A 22 9.09 -47.40 18.17
N ILE A 23 9.79 -48.07 17.24
CA ILE A 23 10.63 -47.41 16.23
C ILE A 23 9.78 -46.59 15.26
N ALA A 24 8.66 -47.12 14.78
CA ALA A 24 7.73 -46.38 13.93
C ALA A 24 7.15 -45.16 14.67
N GLY A 25 6.77 -45.31 15.94
CA GLY A 25 6.32 -44.22 16.80
C GLY A 25 7.41 -43.16 17.02
N LEU A 26 8.67 -43.57 17.21
CA LEU A 26 9.82 -42.68 17.29
C LEU A 26 10.12 -41.98 15.96
N CYS A 27 10.01 -42.67 14.83
CA CYS A 27 10.17 -42.07 13.50
C CYS A 27 9.06 -41.05 13.21
N ILE A 28 7.80 -41.40 13.45
CA ILE A 28 6.66 -40.47 13.32
C ILE A 28 6.85 -39.28 14.26
N ARG A 29 7.26 -39.53 15.51
CA ARG A 29 7.56 -38.48 16.48
C ARG A 29 8.76 -37.63 16.04
N SER A 30 9.80 -38.18 15.42
CA SER A 30 10.92 -37.37 14.89
C SER A 30 10.54 -36.57 13.65
N LEU A 31 9.56 -37.04 12.86
CA LEU A 31 9.00 -36.31 11.72
C LEU A 31 7.98 -35.25 12.15
N THR A 32 7.35 -35.40 13.32
CA THR A 32 6.36 -34.45 13.87
C THR A 32 6.91 -33.52 14.96
N VAL A 33 7.99 -33.91 15.64
CA VAL A 33 8.73 -33.06 16.59
C VAL A 33 9.65 -32.17 15.78
N GLY A 34 9.11 -31.00 15.44
CA GLY A 34 9.90 -29.79 15.35
C GLY A 34 10.23 -29.31 13.95
N ARG A 35 9.23 -29.16 13.08
CA ARG A 35 9.21 -27.92 12.28
C ARG A 35 9.06 -26.77 13.29
N GLN A 36 10.16 -26.30 13.86
CA GLN A 36 10.15 -24.99 14.49
C GLN A 36 9.94 -24.02 13.33
N GLY A 37 8.71 -23.51 13.19
CA GLY A 37 8.47 -22.34 12.35
C GLY A 37 9.39 -21.22 12.82
N GLY A 38 9.76 -20.31 11.91
CA GLY A 38 10.65 -19.21 12.27
C GLY A 38 10.08 -18.35 13.40
N SER A 39 10.88 -17.47 13.96
CA SER A 39 10.45 -16.69 15.12
C SER A 39 9.56 -15.53 14.70
N SER A 40 8.61 -15.16 15.58
CA SER A 40 7.97 -13.85 15.44
C SER A 40 8.98 -12.80 15.90
N ILE A 41 9.25 -11.83 15.05
CA ILE A 41 10.21 -10.74 15.32
C ILE A 41 9.51 -9.38 15.18
N GLU A 42 10.12 -8.37 15.79
CA GLU A 42 9.72 -6.97 15.62
C GLU A 42 10.36 -6.38 14.36
N ILE A 43 9.71 -5.35 13.79
CA ILE A 43 10.19 -4.66 12.59
C ILE A 43 11.61 -4.10 12.76
N SER A 44 11.95 -3.64 13.97
CA SER A 44 13.29 -3.17 14.35
C SER A 44 14.43 -4.13 14.01
N ARG A 45 14.17 -5.45 14.00
CA ARG A 45 15.20 -6.46 13.73
C ARG A 45 15.56 -6.63 12.26
N ILE A 46 14.74 -6.10 11.35
CA ILE A 46 14.96 -6.23 9.90
C ILE A 46 15.40 -4.92 9.25
N LEU A 47 15.51 -3.83 10.02
CA LEU A 47 15.85 -2.51 9.48
C LEU A 47 17.26 -2.45 8.87
N ASP A 48 18.20 -3.25 9.37
CA ASP A 48 19.57 -3.26 8.81
C ASP A 48 19.75 -4.25 7.65
N LEU A 49 18.71 -5.00 7.28
CA LEU A 49 18.77 -5.97 6.19
C LEU A 49 18.59 -5.27 4.85
N THR A 50 19.42 -5.64 3.87
CA THR A 50 19.48 -4.98 2.56
C THR A 50 19.20 -5.97 1.44
N SER A 51 18.37 -5.55 0.48
CA SER A 51 18.13 -6.28 -0.76
C SER A 51 19.02 -5.79 -1.89
N GLU A 52 19.38 -6.70 -2.79
CA GLU A 52 20.05 -6.38 -4.04
C GLU A 52 19.07 -6.49 -5.22
N ARG A 53 19.11 -5.49 -6.11
CA ARG A 53 18.31 -5.42 -7.33
C ARG A 53 19.12 -5.80 -8.55
N ASN A 54 18.44 -6.34 -9.57
CA ASN A 54 19.01 -6.44 -10.91
C ASN A 54 19.14 -5.04 -11.52
N ASP A 55 19.97 -4.91 -12.55
CA ASP A 55 20.07 -3.67 -13.33
C ASP A 55 18.69 -3.24 -13.83
N VAL A 56 18.29 -2.00 -13.52
CA VAL A 56 16.99 -1.47 -13.89
C VAL A 56 16.98 -1.15 -15.38
N VAL A 57 16.38 -2.05 -16.16
CA VAL A 57 16.24 -1.94 -17.62
C VAL A 57 14.89 -1.37 -18.07
N TYR A 58 14.04 -0.98 -17.12
CA TYR A 58 12.69 -0.45 -17.37
C TYR A 58 12.57 0.99 -16.88
N ASP A 59 11.80 1.80 -17.60
CA ASP A 59 11.60 3.23 -17.30
C ASP A 59 10.18 3.54 -16.81
N HIS A 60 9.26 2.58 -16.78
CA HIS A 60 7.96 2.73 -16.13
C HIS A 60 7.37 1.35 -15.83
N VAL A 61 6.34 1.31 -14.99
CA VAL A 61 5.60 0.08 -14.67
C VAL A 61 4.16 0.24 -15.13
N ILE A 62 3.61 -0.78 -15.79
CA ILE A 62 2.21 -0.81 -16.23
C ILE A 62 1.50 -1.96 -15.52
N VAL A 63 0.41 -1.65 -14.83
CA VAL A 63 -0.45 -2.64 -14.15
C VAL A 63 -1.82 -2.74 -14.79
N SER A 64 -2.52 -3.85 -14.56
CA SER A 64 -3.89 -4.01 -15.06
C SER A 64 -4.88 -3.19 -14.21
N GLY A 65 -5.79 -2.46 -14.86
CA GLY A 65 -6.91 -1.81 -14.16
C GLY A 65 -7.97 -2.80 -13.62
N GLU A 66 -7.96 -4.03 -14.14
CA GLU A 66 -8.92 -5.08 -13.75
C GLU A 66 -8.46 -5.86 -12.51
N ASP A 67 -7.16 -5.80 -12.19
CA ASP A 67 -6.55 -6.56 -11.10
C ASP A 67 -5.92 -5.64 -10.06
N ARG A 68 -6.64 -5.43 -8.97
CA ARG A 68 -6.21 -4.54 -7.88
C ARG A 68 -4.90 -4.98 -7.22
N PHE A 69 -4.62 -6.29 -7.14
CA PHE A 69 -3.39 -6.78 -6.50
C PHE A 69 -2.15 -6.52 -7.34
N SER A 70 -2.29 -6.40 -8.66
CA SER A 70 -1.17 -6.06 -9.54
C SER A 70 -0.57 -4.69 -9.19
N SER A 71 -1.41 -3.74 -8.72
CA SER A 71 -0.95 -2.44 -8.23
C SER A 71 -0.07 -2.57 -6.99
N LEU A 72 -0.45 -3.42 -6.03
CA LEU A 72 0.32 -3.67 -4.81
C LEU A 72 1.69 -4.27 -5.12
N VAL A 73 1.75 -5.25 -6.02
CA VAL A 73 3.01 -5.85 -6.49
C VAL A 73 3.92 -4.80 -7.14
N ALA A 74 3.33 -3.86 -7.87
CA ALA A 74 4.06 -2.85 -8.62
C ALA A 74 4.61 -1.68 -7.77
N VAL A 75 4.10 -1.45 -6.55
CA VAL A 75 4.58 -0.37 -5.68
C VAL A 75 6.09 -0.45 -5.45
N PRO A 76 6.66 -1.54 -4.90
CA PRO A 76 8.12 -1.63 -4.70
C PRO A 76 8.91 -1.78 -6.02
N LEU A 77 8.24 -1.98 -7.16
CA LEU A 77 8.87 -2.02 -8.49
C LEU A 77 9.02 -0.62 -9.10
N SER A 78 8.09 0.28 -8.77
CA SER A 78 8.00 1.64 -9.30
C SER A 78 8.61 2.68 -8.35
N CYS A 79 8.63 2.44 -7.05
CA CYS A 79 9.25 3.32 -6.08
C CYS A 79 9.99 2.49 -5.04
N TRP A 80 11.28 2.77 -4.81
CA TRP A 80 12.04 2.15 -3.74
C TRP A 80 13.18 3.04 -3.25
N TYR A 81 13.65 2.72 -2.06
CA TYR A 81 14.84 3.31 -1.45
C TYR A 81 15.94 2.27 -1.39
N ASP A 82 17.13 2.61 -1.86
CA ASP A 82 18.30 1.75 -1.72
C ASP A 82 19.10 2.17 -0.48
N ILE A 83 19.10 1.30 0.53
CA ILE A 83 19.76 1.55 1.82
C ILE A 83 21.28 1.54 1.66
N SER A 84 21.81 0.79 0.68
CA SER A 84 23.24 0.59 0.53
C SER A 84 23.97 1.86 0.09
N ASP A 85 23.31 2.71 -0.72
CA ASP A 85 23.85 3.96 -1.23
C ASP A 85 23.02 5.21 -0.87
N ASN A 86 21.95 5.02 -0.08
CA ASN A 86 21.02 6.07 0.33
C ASN A 86 20.38 6.82 -0.85
N SER A 87 20.12 6.10 -1.96
CA SER A 87 19.40 6.62 -3.12
C SER A 87 17.91 6.24 -3.08
N SER A 88 17.13 6.91 -3.93
CA SER A 88 15.73 6.59 -4.15
C SER A 88 15.46 6.58 -5.65
N VAL A 89 14.67 5.62 -6.11
CA VAL A 89 14.22 5.56 -7.49
C VAL A 89 12.71 5.70 -7.54
N LEU A 90 12.25 6.57 -8.45
CA LEU A 90 10.84 6.81 -8.71
C LEU A 90 10.58 6.68 -10.22
N LEU A 91 9.78 5.67 -10.56
CA LEU A 91 9.33 5.38 -11.91
C LEU A 91 7.81 5.55 -11.96
N PRO A 92 7.26 6.04 -13.08
CA PRO A 92 5.82 6.14 -13.25
C PRO A 92 5.15 4.76 -13.13
N LEU A 93 4.08 4.70 -12.34
CA LEU A 93 3.16 3.56 -12.28
C LEU A 93 1.89 3.92 -13.05
N LEU A 94 1.66 3.25 -14.17
CA LEU A 94 0.52 3.49 -15.06
C LEU A 94 -0.50 2.37 -14.91
N VAL A 95 -1.79 2.73 -14.98
CA VAL A 95 -2.89 1.77 -14.89
C VAL A 95 -3.51 1.55 -16.27
N GLY A 96 -3.37 0.32 -16.75
CA GLY A 96 -3.90 -0.20 -18.00
C GLY A 96 -3.33 0.47 -19.25
N ASP A 97 -3.82 -0.01 -20.40
CA ASP A 97 -3.57 0.60 -21.72
C ASP A 97 -4.56 1.74 -21.97
N SER A 98 -4.67 2.66 -21.02
CA SER A 98 -5.59 3.78 -21.09
C SER A 98 -5.05 4.89 -22.00
N GLU A 99 -5.94 5.69 -22.60
CA GLU A 99 -5.54 6.86 -23.40
C GLU A 99 -4.64 7.84 -22.61
N PRO A 100 -4.88 8.11 -21.31
CA PRO A 100 -3.95 8.87 -20.49
C PRO A 100 -2.56 8.23 -20.35
N ALA A 101 -2.47 6.91 -20.17
CA ALA A 101 -1.19 6.20 -20.09
C ALA A 101 -0.42 6.27 -21.41
N ALA A 102 -1.10 6.05 -22.54
CA ALA A 102 -0.53 6.19 -23.88
C ALA A 102 -0.04 7.62 -24.15
N ARG A 103 -0.83 8.62 -23.73
CA ARG A 103 -0.44 10.03 -23.83
C ARG A 103 0.79 10.35 -22.98
N PHE A 104 0.87 9.84 -21.75
CA PHE A 104 2.02 10.02 -20.88
C PHE A 104 3.30 9.43 -21.50
N VAL A 105 3.22 8.20 -22.03
CA VAL A 105 4.32 7.54 -22.73
C VAL A 105 4.78 8.36 -23.94
N SER A 106 3.85 8.82 -24.78
CA SER A 106 4.14 9.64 -25.95
C SER A 106 4.82 10.97 -25.60
N LEU A 107 4.34 11.66 -24.56
CA LEU A 107 4.89 12.95 -24.13
C LEU A 107 6.26 12.83 -23.45
N THR A 108 6.52 11.72 -22.76
CA THR A 108 7.77 11.53 -21.99
C THR A 108 8.83 10.73 -22.74
N GLY A 109 8.48 10.06 -23.83
CA GLY A 109 9.40 9.22 -24.61
C GLY A 109 9.83 7.94 -23.91
N ARG A 110 9.11 7.51 -22.86
CA ARG A 110 9.39 6.28 -22.11
C ARG A 110 8.92 5.07 -22.89
N ASN A 111 9.79 4.09 -23.14
CA ASN A 111 9.49 2.99 -24.07
C ASN A 111 9.85 1.60 -23.52
N ALA A 112 10.30 1.50 -22.27
CA ALA A 112 10.71 0.25 -21.65
C ALA A 112 9.80 -0.07 -20.44
N PRO A 113 8.55 -0.53 -20.68
CA PRO A 113 7.66 -0.91 -19.59
C PRO A 113 8.12 -2.20 -18.90
N LEU A 114 8.01 -2.23 -17.58
CA LEU A 114 7.86 -3.47 -16.82
C LEU A 114 6.37 -3.76 -16.63
N ILE A 115 5.96 -4.98 -16.96
CA ILE A 115 4.58 -5.45 -16.77
C ILE A 115 4.65 -6.65 -15.81
N PRO A 116 4.36 -6.47 -14.51
CA PRO A 116 4.49 -7.54 -13.51
C PRO A 116 3.47 -8.66 -13.66
N GLY A 117 2.52 -8.53 -14.59
CA GLY A 117 1.43 -9.49 -14.79
C GLY A 117 0.31 -9.32 -13.75
N PRO A 118 -0.63 -10.27 -13.70
CA PRO A 118 -1.68 -10.30 -12.67
C PRO A 118 -1.09 -10.30 -11.26
N GLY A 119 -1.76 -9.71 -10.28
CA GLY A 119 -1.45 -9.79 -8.85
C GLY A 119 -1.76 -11.15 -8.25
N LYS A 120 -1.17 -12.20 -8.83
CA LYS A 120 -1.24 -13.59 -8.40
C LYS A 120 0.12 -14.10 -7.96
N TYR A 121 0.15 -15.27 -7.35
CA TYR A 121 1.37 -15.83 -6.79
C TYR A 121 2.50 -15.95 -7.82
N SER A 122 2.26 -16.68 -8.91
CA SER A 122 3.27 -16.93 -9.94
C SER A 122 3.82 -15.64 -10.57
N SER A 123 2.94 -14.72 -10.98
CA SER A 123 3.31 -13.43 -11.56
C SER A 123 4.05 -12.53 -10.58
N SER A 124 3.61 -12.46 -9.31
CA SER A 124 4.29 -11.66 -8.29
C SER A 124 5.70 -12.19 -8.00
N LEU A 125 5.88 -13.52 -8.05
CA LEU A 125 7.19 -14.16 -7.93
C LEU A 125 8.07 -13.88 -9.16
N GLU A 126 7.50 -13.91 -10.37
CA GLU A 126 8.21 -13.57 -11.61
C GLU A 126 8.66 -12.10 -11.62
N ALA A 127 7.78 -11.19 -11.21
CA ALA A 127 8.11 -9.77 -11.05
C ALA A 127 9.23 -9.55 -10.02
N ALA A 128 9.20 -10.30 -8.91
CA ALA A 128 10.29 -10.30 -7.93
C ALA A 128 11.61 -10.80 -8.55
N ARG A 129 11.60 -11.91 -9.30
CA ARG A 129 12.80 -12.42 -10.00
C ARG A 129 13.35 -11.44 -11.03
N ALA A 130 12.48 -10.71 -11.72
CA ALA A 130 12.88 -9.72 -12.70
C ALA A 130 13.58 -8.52 -12.05
N ALA A 131 13.07 -8.04 -10.91
CA ALA A 131 13.57 -6.84 -10.25
C ALA A 131 14.71 -7.09 -9.26
N PHE A 132 14.78 -8.26 -8.62
CA PHE A 132 15.70 -8.55 -7.53
C PHE A 132 16.69 -9.67 -7.89
N SER A 133 17.97 -9.42 -7.61
CA SER A 133 19.01 -10.47 -7.65
C SER A 133 19.03 -11.25 -6.34
N SER A 134 18.85 -10.56 -5.21
CA SER A 134 18.82 -11.14 -3.86
C SER A 134 18.00 -10.26 -2.90
N PRO A 135 16.66 -10.41 -2.85
CA PRO A 135 15.83 -9.71 -1.88
C PRO A 135 16.03 -10.28 -0.46
N ALA A 136 16.23 -9.40 0.53
CA ALA A 136 16.43 -9.82 1.92
C ALA A 136 15.16 -10.42 2.55
N GLY A 137 13.99 -9.89 2.18
CA GLY A 137 12.69 -10.31 2.67
C GLY A 137 11.60 -10.19 1.60
N ALA A 138 10.34 -10.46 2.00
CA ALA A 138 9.17 -10.19 1.17
C ALA A 138 7.94 -9.86 2.02
N ILE A 139 7.03 -9.04 1.50
CA ILE A 139 5.69 -8.89 2.07
C ILE A 139 4.76 -9.94 1.46
N LEU A 140 4.09 -10.72 2.30
CA LEU A 140 3.10 -11.72 1.89
C LEU A 140 1.70 -11.16 2.09
N VAL A 141 0.94 -11.08 1.00
CA VAL A 141 -0.43 -10.56 1.00
C VAL A 141 -1.39 -11.66 0.54
N PRO A 142 -2.40 -12.06 1.33
CA PRO A 142 -3.36 -13.04 0.91
C PRO A 142 -4.38 -12.40 -0.06
N GLU A 143 -4.86 -13.18 -1.02
CA GLU A 143 -5.96 -12.77 -1.88
C GLU A 143 -7.25 -12.55 -1.05
N GLY A 144 -8.09 -11.61 -1.51
CA GLY A 144 -9.35 -11.24 -0.86
C GLY A 144 -9.38 -9.80 -0.33
N ASP A 145 -10.56 -9.34 0.07
CA ASP A 145 -10.76 -7.93 0.49
C ASP A 145 -9.97 -7.58 1.74
N GLU A 146 -10.03 -8.42 2.78
CA GLU A 146 -9.30 -8.20 4.03
C GLU A 146 -7.78 -8.09 3.82
N GLY A 147 -7.21 -8.97 2.99
CA GLY A 147 -5.79 -8.93 2.65
C GLY A 147 -5.42 -7.68 1.87
N TYR A 148 -6.27 -7.29 0.91
CA TYR A 148 -6.07 -6.11 0.08
C TYR A 148 -6.11 -4.81 0.90
N ASP A 149 -7.15 -4.62 1.71
CA ASP A 149 -7.36 -3.40 2.50
C ASP A 149 -6.21 -3.16 3.46
N LEU A 150 -5.73 -4.23 4.12
CA LEU A 150 -4.61 -4.13 5.02
C LEU A 150 -3.28 -3.93 4.26
N ALA A 151 -3.13 -4.56 3.10
CA ALA A 151 -1.95 -4.39 2.26
C ALA A 151 -1.81 -2.96 1.71
N LEU A 152 -2.89 -2.21 1.50
CA LEU A 152 -2.79 -0.79 1.12
C LEU A 152 -2.00 0.05 2.13
N MET A 153 -2.05 -0.32 3.41
CA MET A 153 -1.30 0.34 4.49
C MET A 153 0.11 -0.24 4.65
N ALA A 154 0.27 -1.55 4.47
CA ALA A 154 1.53 -2.23 4.72
C ALA A 154 2.51 -2.21 3.53
N VAL A 155 2.01 -2.24 2.29
CA VAL A 155 2.83 -2.32 1.07
C VAL A 155 3.77 -1.13 0.86
N PRO A 156 3.44 0.13 1.23
CA PRO A 156 4.42 1.22 1.19
C PRO A 156 5.73 0.91 1.93
N MET A 157 5.67 0.10 3.00
CA MET A 157 6.86 -0.38 3.71
C MET A 157 7.81 -1.19 2.81
N ALA A 158 7.28 -1.92 1.82
CA ALA A 158 8.07 -2.69 0.87
C ALA A 158 9.04 -1.80 0.07
N SER A 159 8.61 -0.58 -0.28
CA SER A 159 9.45 0.41 -0.97
C SER A 159 10.60 0.90 -0.09
N TYR A 160 10.36 1.13 1.20
CA TYR A 160 11.40 1.59 2.14
C TYR A 160 12.38 0.49 2.57
N LEU A 161 11.92 -0.77 2.59
CA LEU A 161 12.76 -1.93 2.86
C LEU A 161 13.40 -2.51 1.58
N ASN A 162 13.05 -1.99 0.41
CA ASN A 162 13.46 -2.52 -0.89
C ASN A 162 13.19 -4.02 -1.02
N ILE A 163 11.97 -4.48 -0.73
CA ILE A 163 11.58 -5.90 -0.81
C ILE A 163 10.38 -6.09 -1.74
N PRO A 164 10.25 -7.27 -2.38
CA PRO A 164 9.08 -7.59 -3.19
C PRO A 164 7.81 -7.80 -2.34
N VAL A 165 6.66 -7.65 -3.02
CA VAL A 165 5.34 -8.08 -2.53
C VAL A 165 4.94 -9.35 -3.28
N VAL A 166 4.55 -10.38 -2.54
CA VAL A 166 4.11 -11.68 -3.07
C VAL A 166 2.68 -11.94 -2.66
N VAL A 167 1.82 -12.24 -3.64
CA VAL A 167 0.40 -12.50 -3.40
C VAL A 167 0.18 -13.99 -3.15
N LEU A 168 -0.55 -14.34 -2.09
CA LEU A 168 -0.86 -15.72 -1.73
C LEU A 168 -2.29 -16.07 -2.15
N GLU A 169 -2.43 -17.05 -3.03
CA GLU A 169 -3.71 -17.63 -3.42
C GLU A 169 -4.14 -18.69 -2.39
N ASP A 170 -5.45 -18.85 -2.15
CA ASP A 170 -6.00 -19.70 -1.06
C ASP A 170 -5.58 -21.19 -1.16
N ALA A 171 -5.26 -21.68 -2.36
CA ALA A 171 -4.99 -23.10 -2.63
C ALA A 171 -3.49 -23.48 -2.60
N LEU A 172 -2.60 -22.58 -2.19
CA LEU A 172 -1.15 -22.83 -2.21
C LEU A 172 -0.67 -23.72 -1.05
N ASP A 173 0.34 -24.54 -1.32
CA ASP A 173 1.07 -25.29 -0.31
C ASP A 173 2.18 -24.42 0.32
N PRO A 174 2.17 -24.20 1.65
CA PRO A 174 3.24 -23.50 2.34
C PRO A 174 4.65 -24.05 2.06
N ASP A 175 4.80 -25.35 1.79
CA ASP A 175 6.09 -25.97 1.51
C ASP A 175 6.64 -25.61 0.13
N GLU A 176 5.73 -25.39 -0.82
CA GLU A 176 6.07 -24.91 -2.17
C GLU A 176 6.46 -23.44 -2.11
N VAL A 177 5.65 -22.61 -1.45
CA VAL A 177 5.94 -21.19 -1.26
C VAL A 177 7.25 -20.99 -0.52
N GLU A 178 7.49 -21.75 0.57
CA GLU A 178 8.75 -21.68 1.31
C GLU A 178 9.96 -21.95 0.39
N ARG A 179 9.87 -22.99 -0.46
CA ARG A 179 10.95 -23.37 -1.37
C ARG A 179 11.21 -22.28 -2.42
N ASP A 180 10.15 -21.71 -2.97
CA ASP A 180 10.24 -20.67 -3.99
C ASP A 180 10.86 -19.38 -3.44
N LEU A 181 10.44 -18.96 -2.24
CA LEU A 181 10.99 -17.80 -1.55
C LEU A 181 12.44 -18.04 -1.11
N MET A 182 12.77 -19.24 -0.61
CA MET A 182 14.17 -19.61 -0.33
C MET A 182 15.02 -19.60 -1.62
N GLY A 183 14.44 -20.03 -2.75
CA GLY A 183 15.08 -19.98 -4.05
C GLY A 183 15.27 -18.56 -4.61
N LEU A 184 14.60 -17.56 -4.04
CA LEU A 184 14.87 -16.14 -4.28
C LEU A 184 15.98 -15.59 -3.38
N GLY A 185 16.32 -16.25 -2.27
CA GLY A 185 17.25 -15.72 -1.26
C GLY A 185 16.59 -14.98 -0.08
N ILE A 186 15.26 -15.06 0.01
CA ILE A 186 14.49 -14.45 1.11
C ILE A 186 14.87 -15.08 2.45
N SER A 187 15.04 -14.25 3.47
CA SER A 187 15.41 -14.66 4.83
C SER A 187 14.33 -14.39 5.88
N TYR A 188 13.47 -13.40 5.63
CA TYR A 188 12.33 -13.06 6.49
C TYR A 188 11.09 -12.72 5.66
N VAL A 189 9.92 -12.77 6.27
CA VAL A 189 8.66 -12.35 5.64
C VAL A 189 7.87 -11.38 6.51
N ILE A 190 7.15 -10.47 5.90
CA ILE A 190 6.16 -9.63 6.56
C ILE A 190 4.79 -10.16 6.14
N ALA A 191 4.07 -10.79 7.05
CA ALA A 191 2.81 -11.45 6.76
C ALA A 191 1.63 -10.51 7.07
N VAL A 192 0.85 -10.18 6.05
CA VAL A 192 -0.25 -9.22 6.14
C VAL A 192 -1.60 -9.93 6.29
N SER A 193 -2.33 -9.63 7.35
CA SER A 193 -3.60 -10.25 7.75
C SER A 193 -3.48 -11.65 8.34
N GLY A 194 -4.54 -12.09 9.04
CA GLY A 194 -4.58 -13.38 9.72
C GLY A 194 -4.27 -14.57 8.79
N LYS A 195 -4.77 -14.54 7.55
CA LYS A 195 -4.53 -15.61 6.57
C LYS A 195 -3.05 -15.76 6.23
N ALA A 196 -2.36 -14.68 5.87
CA ALA A 196 -0.93 -14.77 5.55
C ALA A 196 -0.09 -15.04 6.79
N VAL A 197 -0.49 -14.55 7.96
CA VAL A 197 0.18 -14.87 9.24
C VAL A 197 0.12 -16.37 9.52
N ASP A 198 -1.06 -16.99 9.40
CA ASP A 198 -1.22 -18.43 9.60
C ASP A 198 -0.49 -19.26 8.53
N PHE A 199 -0.39 -18.73 7.32
CA PHE A 199 0.42 -19.30 6.25
C PHE A 199 1.91 -19.24 6.61
N ALA A 200 2.42 -18.07 7.01
CA ALA A 200 3.81 -17.83 7.39
C ALA A 200 4.27 -18.64 8.60
N ARG A 201 3.38 -18.92 9.56
CA ARG A 201 3.68 -19.77 10.74
C ARG A 201 4.04 -21.21 10.38
N LYS A 202 3.63 -21.69 9.21
CA LYS A 202 3.95 -23.04 8.71
C LYS A 202 5.32 -23.09 8.05
N MET A 203 5.90 -21.92 7.72
CA MET A 203 7.20 -21.77 7.09
C MET A 203 8.31 -21.52 8.12
N ARG A 204 9.57 -21.67 7.68
CA ARG A 204 10.77 -21.49 8.53
C ARG A 204 11.35 -20.07 8.56
N PHE A 205 10.69 -19.10 7.93
CA PHE A 205 11.14 -17.70 7.94
C PHE A 205 10.86 -17.03 9.28
N ASP A 206 11.80 -16.20 9.72
CA ASP A 206 11.46 -15.16 10.70
C ASP A 206 10.39 -14.25 10.10
N ARG A 207 9.44 -13.82 10.94
CA ARG A 207 8.27 -13.09 10.45
C ARG A 207 7.89 -11.91 11.32
N VAL A 208 7.48 -10.85 10.64
CA VAL A 208 6.71 -9.74 11.22
C VAL A 208 5.24 -10.02 10.90
N GLU A 209 4.38 -9.97 11.91
CA GLU A 209 2.94 -10.25 11.76
C GLU A 209 2.15 -8.94 11.78
N ILE A 210 1.56 -8.54 10.65
CA ILE A 210 0.69 -7.36 10.55
C ILE A 210 -0.75 -7.85 10.63
N ARG A 211 -1.44 -7.62 11.74
CA ARG A 211 -2.78 -8.17 11.97
C ARG A 211 -3.89 -7.17 11.75
N ASP A 212 -3.60 -5.89 11.95
CA ASP A 212 -4.55 -4.81 11.78
C ASP A 212 -3.91 -3.54 11.22
N ALA A 213 -4.76 -2.56 10.90
CA ALA A 213 -4.37 -1.27 10.35
C ALA A 213 -3.37 -0.52 11.25
N GLY A 214 -3.50 -0.66 12.57
CA GLY A 214 -2.61 -0.05 13.54
C GLY A 214 -1.21 -0.60 13.42
N ASP A 215 -1.06 -1.94 13.37
CA ASP A 215 0.23 -2.60 13.13
C ASP A 215 0.87 -2.10 11.83
N ALA A 216 0.10 -2.09 10.73
CA ALA A 216 0.60 -1.67 9.43
C ALA A 216 1.12 -0.23 9.44
N ILE A 217 0.38 0.69 10.07
CA ILE A 217 0.75 2.11 10.17
C ILE A 217 1.95 2.30 11.10
N LEU A 218 1.97 1.64 12.26
CA LEU A 218 3.03 1.78 13.25
C LEU A 218 4.36 1.23 12.74
N ASP A 219 4.34 0.05 12.13
CA ASP A 219 5.55 -0.59 11.59
C ASP A 219 6.07 0.19 10.37
N THR A 220 5.19 0.65 9.48
CA THR A 220 5.58 1.54 8.38
C THR A 220 6.19 2.83 8.91
N ALA A 221 5.57 3.46 9.93
CA ALA A 221 6.11 4.66 10.55
C ALA A 221 7.45 4.41 11.25
N GLU A 222 7.66 3.25 11.85
CA GLU A 222 8.95 2.88 12.44
C GLU A 222 10.04 2.76 11.38
N VAL A 223 9.77 2.06 10.28
CA VAL A 223 10.70 1.99 9.13
C VAL A 223 11.03 3.39 8.63
N VAL A 224 10.04 4.25 8.41
CA VAL A 224 10.27 5.62 7.91
C VAL A 224 11.05 6.46 8.92
N ARG A 225 10.74 6.38 10.22
CA ARG A 225 11.48 7.11 11.26
C ARG A 225 12.92 6.65 11.38
N ASP A 226 13.19 5.36 11.25
CA ASP A 226 14.55 4.84 11.23
C ASP A 226 15.35 5.39 10.05
N ARG A 227 14.74 5.43 8.86
CA ARG A 227 15.41 5.95 7.64
C ARG A 227 15.63 7.45 7.64
N PHE A 228 14.64 8.23 8.06
CA PHE A 228 14.66 9.69 7.86
C PHE A 228 14.71 10.50 9.16
N GLY A 229 14.70 9.84 10.32
CA GLY A 229 14.70 10.45 11.65
C GLY A 229 13.38 11.13 12.04
N ARG A 230 12.49 11.39 11.08
CA ARG A 230 11.17 11.99 11.29
C ARG A 230 10.18 11.50 10.25
N LEU A 231 8.90 11.54 10.63
CA LEU A 231 7.76 11.32 9.74
C LEU A 231 7.01 12.64 9.63
N ASP A 232 7.14 13.34 8.50
CA ASP A 232 6.51 14.65 8.33
C ASP A 232 5.03 14.53 7.96
N TYR A 233 4.65 13.57 7.10
CA TYR A 233 3.26 13.24 6.78
C TYR A 233 3.14 11.86 6.11
N VAL A 234 1.97 11.22 6.19
CA VAL A 234 1.62 9.98 5.48
C VAL A 234 0.47 10.30 4.53
N THR A 235 0.62 10.04 3.23
CA THR A 235 -0.49 10.10 2.27
C THR A 235 -0.86 8.69 1.83
N MET A 236 -2.12 8.32 1.98
CA MET A 236 -2.67 7.10 1.40
C MET A 236 -3.66 7.49 0.31
N THR A 237 -3.50 6.91 -0.88
CA THR A 237 -4.47 7.03 -1.98
C THR A 237 -5.15 5.67 -2.13
N ASN A 238 -6.48 5.61 -2.03
CA ASN A 238 -7.21 4.36 -2.16
C ASN A 238 -7.41 4.06 -3.66
N PRO A 239 -6.91 2.94 -4.21
CA PRO A 239 -7.16 2.60 -5.60
C PRO A 239 -8.64 2.34 -5.89
N GLY A 240 -9.48 2.11 -4.88
CA GLY A 240 -10.95 2.11 -5.01
C GLY A 240 -11.51 3.43 -5.54
N ASP A 241 -10.82 4.56 -5.30
CA ASP A 241 -11.19 5.88 -5.81
C ASP A 241 -11.07 5.96 -7.35
N THR A 242 -10.45 4.95 -7.99
CA THR A 242 -10.33 4.88 -9.45
C THR A 242 -11.59 4.35 -10.14
N ARG A 243 -12.48 3.65 -9.41
CA ARG A 243 -13.72 3.10 -9.97
C ARG A 243 -14.86 4.09 -9.73
N LYS A 244 -15.23 4.84 -10.77
CA LYS A 244 -16.46 5.64 -10.76
C LYS A 244 -17.66 4.70 -10.88
N GLU A 245 -18.42 4.52 -9.80
CA GLU A 245 -19.73 3.89 -9.88
C GLU A 245 -20.63 4.70 -10.85
N PRO A 246 -21.53 4.06 -11.61
CA PRO A 246 -22.39 4.77 -12.54
C PRO A 246 -23.32 5.71 -11.77
N VAL A 247 -23.27 6.99 -12.11
CA VAL A 247 -24.11 8.01 -11.50
C VAL A 247 -25.57 7.74 -11.83
N VAL A 248 -26.33 7.24 -10.85
CA VAL A 248 -27.77 6.95 -11.00
C VAL A 248 -28.57 8.26 -11.13
N ARG A 249 -28.12 9.32 -10.45
CA ARG A 249 -28.78 10.62 -10.44
C ARG A 249 -27.80 11.73 -10.06
N THR A 250 -27.74 12.77 -10.87
CA THR A 250 -27.04 14.03 -10.54
C THR A 250 -28.06 15.09 -10.15
N THR A 251 -27.75 15.87 -9.13
CA THR A 251 -28.48 17.11 -8.78
C THR A 251 -27.46 18.24 -8.77
N VAL A 252 -27.79 19.36 -9.42
CA VAL A 252 -26.92 20.53 -9.51
C VAL A 252 -27.65 21.70 -8.85
N GLN A 253 -26.96 22.40 -7.97
CA GLN A 253 -27.40 23.63 -7.33
C GLN A 253 -26.36 24.71 -7.63
N GLU A 254 -26.83 25.83 -8.20
CA GLU A 254 -25.98 26.98 -8.48
C GLU A 254 -26.43 28.15 -7.60
N GLU A 255 -25.47 28.80 -6.96
CA GLU A 255 -25.70 29.99 -6.15
C GLU A 255 -24.60 31.01 -6.45
N SER A 256 -24.97 32.30 -6.47
CA SER A 256 -24.04 33.40 -6.66
C SER A 256 -23.97 34.22 -5.39
N VAL A 257 -22.76 34.50 -4.93
CA VAL A 257 -22.50 35.13 -3.63
C VAL A 257 -21.55 36.29 -3.83
N ASP A 258 -21.99 37.47 -3.40
CA ASP A 258 -21.16 38.67 -3.39
C ASP A 258 -20.33 38.71 -2.11
N LEU A 259 -19.06 38.32 -2.21
CA LEU A 259 -18.09 38.49 -1.13
C LEU A 259 -17.45 39.87 -1.23
N ARG A 260 -17.52 40.65 -0.15
CA ARG A 260 -16.81 41.91 0.00
C ARG A 260 -16.00 41.86 1.28
N SER A 261 -14.71 41.60 1.17
CA SER A 261 -13.80 41.62 2.30
C SER A 261 -12.54 42.45 2.01
N LEU A 262 -12.03 43.12 3.03
CA LEU A 262 -10.68 43.69 3.05
C LEU A 262 -9.98 43.17 4.30
N LEU A 263 -9.06 42.23 4.12
CA LEU A 263 -8.32 41.58 5.20
C LEU A 263 -6.85 42.01 5.14
N ILE A 264 -6.29 42.40 6.29
CA ILE A 264 -4.84 42.46 6.47
C ILE A 264 -4.42 41.20 7.24
N ASP A 265 -3.84 40.26 6.52
CA ASP A 265 -3.14 39.12 7.10
C ASP A 265 -1.74 39.57 7.51
N THR A 266 -1.46 39.49 8.81
CA THR A 266 -0.08 39.46 9.30
C THR A 266 0.14 38.08 9.87
N SER A 267 1.35 37.51 9.70
CA SER A 267 1.77 36.19 10.22
C SER A 267 1.44 35.88 11.70
N THR A 268 0.94 36.85 12.47
CA THR A 268 0.55 36.70 13.87
C THR A 268 -0.91 37.07 14.15
N ARG A 269 -1.60 37.80 13.25
CA ARG A 269 -2.98 38.28 13.42
C ARG A 269 -3.60 38.66 12.09
N ASP A 270 -4.85 38.25 11.92
CA ASP A 270 -5.73 38.73 10.87
C ASP A 270 -6.57 39.89 11.39
N VAL A 271 -6.72 40.93 10.56
CA VAL A 271 -7.58 42.08 10.85
C VAL A 271 -8.53 42.28 9.67
N ASP A 272 -9.80 41.93 9.86
CA ASP A 272 -10.87 42.31 8.94
C ASP A 272 -11.11 43.83 9.04
N LEU A 273 -10.83 44.55 7.96
CA LEU A 273 -11.04 45.99 7.87
C LEU A 273 -12.43 46.34 7.32
N ILE A 274 -12.96 45.53 6.40
CA ILE A 274 -14.27 45.76 5.77
C ILE A 274 -14.91 44.40 5.45
N GLY A 275 -16.20 44.26 5.81
CA GLY A 275 -17.07 43.14 5.42
C GLY A 275 -16.74 41.79 6.06
N GLU A 276 -17.32 40.72 5.54
CA GLU A 276 -17.12 39.34 6.01
C GLU A 276 -16.27 38.59 4.98
N SER A 277 -15.13 38.05 5.42
CA SER A 277 -14.18 37.27 4.61
C SER A 277 -14.60 35.80 4.43
N VAL A 278 -15.65 35.38 5.12
CA VAL A 278 -16.19 34.01 5.12
C VAL A 278 -17.67 34.06 4.86
N THR A 279 -18.16 33.19 3.97
CA THR A 279 -19.59 32.91 3.79
C THR A 279 -19.86 31.44 4.05
N THR A 280 -21.04 31.14 4.58
CA THR A 280 -21.48 29.76 4.87
C THR A 280 -22.73 29.46 4.06
N HIS A 281 -22.66 28.43 3.22
CA HIS A 281 -23.79 27.94 2.43
C HIS A 281 -24.21 26.56 2.92
N LEU A 282 -25.51 26.39 3.12
CA LEU A 282 -26.10 25.10 3.46
C LEU A 282 -26.52 24.40 2.17
N ILE A 283 -26.02 23.20 1.98
CA ILE A 283 -26.39 22.32 0.87
C ILE A 283 -27.26 21.19 1.41
N ASP A 284 -28.41 20.98 0.77
CA ASP A 284 -29.25 19.83 1.07
C ASP A 284 -28.67 18.59 0.38
N VAL A 285 -28.12 17.66 1.16
CA VAL A 285 -27.59 16.39 0.67
C VAL A 285 -28.67 15.31 0.81
N PRO A 286 -29.23 14.77 -0.28
CA PRO A 286 -30.20 13.69 -0.21
C PRO A 286 -29.62 12.42 0.42
N GLU A 287 -30.47 11.58 0.99
CA GLU A 287 -30.04 10.25 1.45
C GLU A 287 -29.49 9.41 0.27
N GLY A 288 -28.37 8.74 0.51
CA GLY A 288 -27.72 7.85 -0.48
C GLY A 288 -26.76 8.54 -1.45
N VAL A 289 -26.29 9.74 -1.15
CA VAL A 289 -25.17 10.37 -1.88
C VAL A 289 -23.85 9.73 -1.47
N PHE A 290 -23.12 9.22 -2.45
CA PHE A 290 -21.78 8.62 -2.26
C PHE A 290 -20.65 9.59 -2.63
N ASP A 291 -20.92 10.52 -3.56
CA ASP A 291 -19.97 11.54 -4.03
C ASP A 291 -20.61 12.93 -4.02
N LEU A 292 -19.88 13.89 -3.44
CA LEU A 292 -20.24 15.31 -3.44
C LEU A 292 -19.08 16.12 -4.02
N VAL A 293 -19.34 16.87 -5.09
CA VAL A 293 -18.39 17.80 -5.69
C VAL A 293 -18.91 19.21 -5.49
N VAL A 294 -18.09 20.08 -4.91
CA VAL A 294 -18.40 21.51 -4.75
C VAL A 294 -17.38 22.30 -5.54
N GLU A 295 -17.83 23.03 -6.56
CA GLU A 295 -17.01 23.90 -7.38
C GLU A 295 -17.33 25.36 -7.07
N VAL A 296 -16.30 26.20 -6.92
CA VAL A 296 -16.44 27.65 -6.73
C VAL A 296 -15.72 28.34 -7.86
N ASN A 297 -16.48 29.13 -8.62
CA ASN A 297 -15.97 29.91 -9.75
C ASN A 297 -16.06 31.41 -9.44
N PHE A 298 -14.96 32.13 -9.63
CA PHE A 298 -14.93 33.59 -9.48
C PHE A 298 -15.20 34.26 -10.83
N THR A 299 -16.27 35.06 -10.92
CA THR A 299 -16.73 35.64 -12.19
C THR A 299 -16.49 37.15 -12.33
N ASP A 300 -16.33 37.90 -11.22
CA ASP A 300 -16.09 39.36 -11.25
C ASP A 300 -15.23 39.83 -10.04
N VAL A 301 -13.94 39.48 -10.05
CA VAL A 301 -13.00 39.86 -8.98
C VAL A 301 -12.57 41.32 -9.14
N LYS A 302 -13.16 42.22 -8.35
CA LYS A 302 -12.77 43.64 -8.31
C LYS A 302 -11.85 43.91 -7.13
N ALA A 303 -10.54 43.94 -7.37
CA ALA A 303 -9.58 44.48 -6.42
C ALA A 303 -9.88 45.98 -6.19
N TYR A 304 -10.11 46.36 -4.92
CA TYR A 304 -10.32 47.77 -4.53
C TYR A 304 -9.16 48.63 -5.07
N PRO A 305 -9.42 49.82 -5.64
CA PRO A 305 -8.39 50.65 -6.22
C PRO A 305 -7.55 51.29 -5.11
N MET A 306 -6.48 50.62 -4.69
CA MET A 306 -5.30 51.27 -4.13
C MET A 306 -4.25 51.36 -5.25
N ASP A 307 -4.42 52.34 -6.11
CA ASP A 307 -3.44 52.72 -7.14
C ASP A 307 -2.32 53.52 -6.44
N PRO A 308 -1.07 53.01 -6.36
CA PRO A 308 -0.16 52.87 -7.51
C PRO A 308 0.51 51.49 -7.63
N LEU A 309 0.10 50.50 -6.82
CA LEU A 309 0.71 49.17 -6.78
C LEU A 309 0.03 48.15 -7.71
N LYS A 310 -1.05 48.55 -8.39
CA LYS A 310 -1.83 47.70 -9.30
C LYS A 310 -1.03 47.16 -10.49
N ASN A 311 0.07 47.83 -10.84
CA ASN A 311 0.99 47.38 -11.89
C ASN A 311 2.17 46.55 -11.36
N ALA A 312 2.28 46.36 -10.04
CA ALA A 312 3.40 45.67 -9.42
C ALA A 312 3.05 44.25 -8.94
N PHE A 313 1.78 43.96 -8.63
CA PHE A 313 1.37 42.65 -8.11
C PHE A 313 0.00 42.24 -8.67
N ASP A 314 -0.02 41.17 -9.45
CA ASP A 314 -1.22 40.42 -9.80
C ASP A 314 -1.67 39.71 -8.52
N VAL A 315 -2.81 40.10 -7.95
CA VAL A 315 -3.30 39.50 -6.69
C VAL A 315 -4.39 38.50 -7.07
N GLU A 316 -4.00 37.22 -7.11
CA GLU A 316 -4.96 36.12 -7.22
C GLU A 316 -5.73 35.98 -5.89
N PRO A 317 -7.07 35.90 -5.91
CA PRO A 317 -7.83 35.65 -4.69
C PRO A 317 -7.52 34.24 -4.18
N ILE A 318 -7.02 34.15 -2.95
CA ILE A 318 -6.89 32.88 -2.25
C ILE A 318 -8.21 32.62 -1.53
N SER A 319 -8.88 31.52 -1.89
CA SER A 319 -10.02 30.99 -1.15
C SER A 319 -9.68 29.68 -0.47
N PHE A 320 -10.38 29.45 0.63
CA PHE A 320 -10.37 28.20 1.37
C PHE A 320 -11.81 27.74 1.51
N MET A 321 -12.04 26.47 1.26
CA MET A 321 -13.34 25.85 1.46
C MET A 321 -13.24 24.80 2.56
N THR A 322 -14.19 24.84 3.47
CA THR A 322 -14.37 23.86 4.54
C THR A 322 -15.79 23.33 4.43
N LEU A 323 -15.92 22.03 4.19
CA LEU A 323 -17.19 21.32 4.25
C LEU A 323 -17.34 20.73 5.64
N THR A 324 -18.44 21.00 6.32
CA THR A 324 -18.76 20.42 7.64
C THR A 324 -20.08 19.67 7.63
N ASP A 325 -20.18 18.60 8.41
CA ASP A 325 -21.43 17.90 8.63
C ASP A 325 -22.41 18.69 9.52
N HIS A 326 -23.62 18.17 9.71
CA HIS A 326 -24.66 18.77 10.55
C HIS A 326 -24.29 18.91 12.04
N GLN A 327 -23.20 18.25 12.48
CA GLN A 327 -22.66 18.35 13.84
C GLN A 327 -21.48 19.33 13.91
N GLY A 328 -21.14 20.00 12.80
CA GLY A 328 -20.01 20.92 12.69
C GLY A 328 -18.66 20.24 12.56
N ARG A 329 -18.61 18.93 12.26
CA ARG A 329 -17.35 18.20 12.06
C ARG A 329 -16.85 18.41 10.64
N LEU A 330 -15.54 18.60 10.49
CA LEU A 330 -14.89 18.72 9.19
C LEU A 330 -15.09 17.44 8.36
N ALA A 331 -15.78 17.56 7.23
CA ALA A 331 -16.03 16.50 6.27
C ALA A 331 -15.16 16.64 5.01
N GLY A 332 -14.67 17.84 4.71
CA GLY A 332 -13.76 18.09 3.59
C GLY A 332 -13.11 19.46 3.66
N TYR A 333 -11.94 19.60 3.05
CA TYR A 333 -11.20 20.86 2.97
C TYR A 333 -10.55 20.98 1.60
N SER A 334 -10.63 22.16 1.00
CA SER A 334 -9.98 22.45 -0.28
C SER A 334 -9.35 23.84 -0.24
N PRO A 335 -8.02 23.95 -0.35
CA PRO A 335 -7.35 25.21 -0.61
C PRO A 335 -7.29 25.48 -2.12
N SER A 336 -7.53 26.72 -2.53
CA SER A 336 -7.59 27.16 -3.94
C SER A 336 -6.27 27.16 -4.74
N PHE A 337 -5.23 26.41 -4.33
CA PHE A 337 -3.97 26.34 -5.09
C PHE A 337 -4.07 25.66 -6.47
N SER A 338 -5.28 25.32 -6.92
CA SER A 338 -5.53 24.77 -8.25
C SER A 338 -6.74 25.45 -8.92
N VAL A 339 -6.52 26.63 -9.49
CA VAL A 339 -7.41 27.16 -10.54
C VAL A 339 -6.56 27.37 -11.78
N GLY A 340 -6.75 26.50 -12.76
CA GLY A 340 -6.25 26.72 -14.12
C GLY A 340 -7.02 27.87 -14.73
N GLY A 341 -6.40 29.05 -14.79
CA GLY A 341 -6.91 30.18 -15.56
C GLY A 341 -6.90 29.85 -17.05
N GLY A 342 -8.05 29.42 -17.57
CA GLY A 342 -8.33 29.46 -18.99
C GLY A 342 -8.83 30.85 -19.36
N SER A 343 -7.98 31.68 -19.94
CA SER A 343 -8.42 32.90 -20.62
C SER A 343 -9.07 32.52 -21.95
N ASN A 344 -10.32 32.95 -22.16
CA ASN A 344 -10.82 33.51 -23.43
C ASN A 344 -12.08 34.35 -23.19
#